data_AF-A0A2E9A198-F1
#
_entry.id   AF-A0A2E9A198-F1
#
_cell.length_a   1.000
_cell.length_b   1.000
_cell.length_c   1.000
_cell.angle_alpha   90.00
_cell.angle_beta   90.00
_cell.angle_gamma   90.00
#
_symmetry.space_group_name_H-M   'P 1'
#
loop_
_entity.id
_entity.type
_entity.pdbx_description
1 polymer ?
#
loop_
_entity_poly.entity_id
_entity_poly.type
_entity_poly.pdbx_seq_one_letter_code
_entity_poly.pdbx_strand_id
1 'polypeptide(L)'
;MNQKHYKSIKEVSKLLNIKEHVIRHWDSIDPKTKKIRIPGLSTRSEGGIRYFNRDNIKKLEELKNVLFDNGKHIYSLDLANKLIKSNKNKKYNINNDFKQSISKNSNVRDISKLENIAKKLKKLAES
;
A
#
# COMPACT_ATOMS: atom_id res chain seq x y z
N MET A 1 -18.72 18.45 -9.16
CA MET A 1 -17.42 18.89 -8.60
C MET A 1 -16.29 18.22 -9.37
N ASN A 2 -15.50 18.97 -10.14
CA ASN A 2 -14.33 18.42 -10.83
C ASN A 2 -13.30 17.98 -9.79
N GLN A 3 -13.04 16.67 -9.71
CA GLN A 3 -11.93 16.17 -8.89
C GLN A 3 -10.63 16.61 -9.56
N LYS A 4 -9.84 17.46 -8.90
CA LYS A 4 -8.49 17.79 -9.37
C LYS A 4 -7.70 16.49 -9.59
N HIS A 5 -7.21 16.29 -10.80
CA HIS A 5 -6.39 15.11 -11.16
C HIS A 5 -5.03 15.09 -10.42
N TYR A 6 -4.54 16.27 -10.01
CA TYR A 6 -3.26 16.44 -9.34
C TYR A 6 -3.39 17.26 -8.06
N LYS A 7 -2.63 16.86 -7.04
CA LYS A 7 -2.46 17.58 -5.77
C LYS A 7 -1.05 18.13 -5.66
N SER A 8 -0.91 19.24 -4.96
CA SER A 8 0.36 19.84 -4.54
C SER A 8 0.97 19.08 -3.35
N ILE A 9 2.25 19.30 -3.07
CA ILE A 9 2.93 18.69 -1.91
C ILE A 9 2.27 19.07 -0.58
N LYS A 10 1.75 20.31 -0.46
CA LYS A 10 1.05 20.80 0.73
C LYS A 10 -0.26 20.06 0.96
N GLU A 11 -1.01 19.81 -0.11
CA GLU A 11 -2.26 19.03 -0.05
C GLU A 11 -1.98 17.57 0.32
N VAL A 12 -0.96 16.95 -0.29
CA VAL A 12 -0.58 15.56 0.02
C VAL A 12 -0.02 15.42 1.43
N SER A 13 0.76 16.40 1.89
CA SER A 13 1.29 16.45 3.26
C SER A 13 0.17 16.40 4.30
N LYS A 14 -0.88 17.21 4.11
CA LYS A 14 -2.08 17.19 4.96
C LYS A 14 -2.84 15.88 4.83
N LEU A 15 -3.04 15.39 3.61
CA LEU A 15 -3.81 14.18 3.33
C LEU A 15 -3.21 12.94 4.02
N LEU A 16 -1.89 12.77 3.93
CA LEU A 16 -1.20 11.58 4.46
C LEU A 16 -0.61 11.81 5.86
N ASN A 17 -0.74 13.01 6.41
CA ASN A 17 -0.07 13.43 7.65
C ASN A 17 1.45 13.15 7.62
N ILE A 18 2.11 13.59 6.55
CA ILE A 18 3.56 13.48 6.35
C ILE A 18 4.11 14.89 6.14
N LYS A 19 5.19 15.26 6.83
CA LYS A 19 5.80 16.60 6.66
C LYS A 19 6.31 16.79 5.22
N GLU A 20 6.10 17.98 4.64
CA GLU A 20 6.49 18.26 3.24
C GLU A 20 7.96 17.96 2.95
N HIS A 21 8.87 18.30 3.86
CA HIS A 21 10.31 18.05 3.68
C HIS A 21 10.65 16.56 3.63
N VAL A 22 9.88 15.70 4.30
CA VAL A 22 10.05 14.24 4.23
C VAL A 22 9.68 13.75 2.84
N ILE A 23 8.57 14.22 2.28
CA ILE A 23 8.15 13.91 0.90
C ILE A 23 9.22 14.42 -0.10
N ARG A 24 9.74 15.64 0.10
CA ARG A 24 10.83 16.18 -0.74
C ARG A 24 12.08 15.32 -0.65
N HIS A 25 12.44 14.87 0.56
CA HIS A 25 13.59 14.00 0.77
C HIS A 25 13.43 12.67 0.04
N TRP A 26 12.28 11.99 0.16
CA TRP A 26 12.04 10.72 -0.52
C TRP A 26 12.02 10.83 -2.05
N ASP A 27 11.54 11.96 -2.57
CA ASP A 27 11.55 12.27 -4.00
C ASP A 27 12.89 12.89 -4.46
N SER A 28 13.86 13.11 -3.57
CA SER A 28 15.15 13.72 -3.93
C SER A 28 16.10 12.76 -4.65
N ILE A 29 17.13 13.34 -5.27
CA ILE A 29 18.27 12.61 -5.80
C ILE A 29 19.19 12.24 -4.64
N ASP A 30 19.63 11.00 -4.59
CA ASP A 30 20.69 10.59 -3.66
C ASP A 30 22.04 11.14 -4.15
N PRO A 31 22.77 11.92 -3.34
CA PRO A 31 24.04 12.53 -3.75
C PRO A 31 25.13 11.50 -4.03
N LYS A 32 25.08 10.31 -3.41
CA LYS A 32 26.09 9.25 -3.60
C LYS A 32 25.86 8.50 -4.91
N THR A 33 24.60 8.16 -5.22
CA THR A 33 24.28 7.33 -6.39
C THR A 33 23.83 8.14 -7.62
N LYS A 34 23.57 9.45 -7.44
CA LYS A 34 23.00 10.36 -8.44
C LYS A 34 21.65 9.88 -9.02
N LYS A 35 20.97 8.96 -8.34
CA LYS A 35 19.65 8.41 -8.74
C LYS A 35 18.56 8.95 -7.84
N ILE A 36 17.33 8.99 -8.35
CA ILE A 36 16.16 9.30 -7.52
C ILE A 36 16.00 8.22 -6.45
N ARG A 37 15.85 8.63 -5.17
CA ARG A 37 15.77 7.67 -4.05
C ARG A 37 14.59 6.73 -4.22
N ILE A 38 13.43 7.28 -4.54
CA ILE A 38 12.23 6.51 -4.85
C ILE A 38 11.60 7.04 -6.15
N PRO A 39 11.69 6.29 -7.26
CA PRO A 39 11.18 6.74 -8.55
C PRO A 39 9.64 6.79 -8.54
N GLY A 40 9.07 7.77 -9.22
CA GLY A 40 7.62 7.89 -9.41
C GLY A 40 6.85 8.20 -8.13
N LEU A 41 7.44 8.94 -7.18
CA LEU A 41 6.70 9.52 -6.06
C LEU A 41 5.98 10.81 -6.45
N SER A 42 6.46 11.52 -7.47
CA SER A 42 5.85 12.74 -7.98
C SER A 42 6.03 12.88 -9.48
N THR A 43 5.21 13.75 -10.08
CA THR A 43 5.42 14.31 -11.41
C THR A 43 5.98 15.72 -11.21
N ARG A 44 7.08 16.05 -11.90
CA ARG A 44 7.69 17.39 -11.83
C ARG A 44 7.28 18.20 -13.05
N SER A 45 6.91 19.47 -12.84
CA SER A 45 6.84 20.43 -13.94
C SER A 45 8.22 20.95 -14.32
N GLU A 46 8.30 21.69 -15.43
CA GLU A 46 9.53 22.35 -15.89
C GLU A 46 10.14 23.28 -14.83
N GLY A 47 9.30 23.94 -14.02
CA GLY A 47 9.74 24.78 -12.89
C GLY A 47 10.12 24.00 -11.61
N GLY A 48 10.20 22.67 -11.66
CA GLY A 48 10.56 21.83 -10.50
C GLY A 48 9.47 21.68 -9.44
N ILE A 49 8.25 22.13 -9.73
CA ILE A 49 7.09 21.99 -8.83
C ILE A 49 6.63 20.53 -8.86
N ARG A 50 6.35 19.97 -7.69
CA ARG A 50 5.91 18.57 -7.52
C ARG A 50 4.39 18.48 -7.49
N TYR A 51 3.87 17.62 -8.36
CA TYR A 51 2.46 17.28 -8.45
C TYR A 51 2.25 15.79 -8.23
N PHE A 52 1.13 15.44 -7.62
CA PHE A 52 0.82 14.09 -7.20
C PHE A 52 -0.55 13.70 -7.76
N ASN A 53 -0.55 12.74 -8.68
CA ASN A 53 -1.79 12.08 -9.10
C ASN A 53 -2.18 11.00 -8.07
N ARG A 54 -3.30 10.33 -8.31
CA ARG A 54 -3.81 9.27 -7.43
C ARG A 54 -2.81 8.13 -7.20
N ASP A 55 -2.08 7.72 -8.23
CA ASP A 55 -1.14 6.59 -8.13
C ASP A 55 0.12 6.99 -7.35
N ASN A 56 0.60 8.22 -7.51
CA ASN A 56 1.68 8.81 -6.72
C ASN A 56 1.30 8.85 -5.23
N ILE A 57 0.07 9.27 -4.92
CA ILE A 57 -0.45 9.33 -3.54
C ILE A 57 -0.52 7.94 -2.93
N LYS A 58 -1.07 6.96 -3.66
CA LYS A 58 -1.14 5.57 -3.21
C LYS A 58 0.25 5.00 -2.92
N LYS A 59 1.25 5.31 -3.75
CA LYS A 59 2.62 4.87 -3.53
C LYS A 59 3.27 5.52 -2.31
N LEU A 60 3.00 6.81 -2.07
CA LEU A 60 3.44 7.51 -0.85
C LEU A 60 2.81 6.91 0.41
N GLU A 61 1.53 6.55 0.33
CA GLU A 61 0.83 5.88 1.43
C GLU A 61 1.41 4.49 1.72
N GLU A 62 1.61 3.66 0.68
CA GLU A 62 2.31 2.37 0.80
C GLU A 62 3.69 2.53 1.45
N LEU A 63 4.44 3.54 1.03
CA LEU A 63 5.76 3.85 1.57
C LEU A 63 5.70 4.27 3.04
N LYS A 64 4.77 5.16 3.40
CA LYS A 64 4.57 5.62 4.77
C LYS A 64 4.25 4.45 5.69
N ASN A 65 3.33 3.57 5.30
CA ASN A 65 2.89 2.45 6.13
C ASN A 65 3.99 1.40 6.34
N VAL A 66 4.96 1.31 5.42
CA VAL A 66 6.14 0.49 5.64
C VAL A 66 7.14 1.21 6.54
N LEU A 67 7.43 2.48 6.29
CA LEU A 67 8.44 3.22 7.06
C LEU A 67 8.06 3.49 8.50
N PHE A 68 6.77 3.69 8.77
CA PHE A 68 6.25 4.07 10.06
C PHE A 68 5.20 3.08 10.55
N ASP A 69 5.33 2.69 11.82
CA ASP A 69 4.25 2.07 12.58
C ASP A 69 4.00 2.93 13.82
N ASN A 70 2.74 3.31 14.02
CA ASN A 70 2.31 4.18 15.13
C ASN A 70 3.17 5.45 15.31
N GLY A 71 3.62 6.03 14.20
CA GLY A 71 4.45 7.25 14.19
C GLY A 71 5.94 7.05 14.48
N LYS A 72 6.38 5.82 14.79
CA LYS A 72 7.79 5.48 14.94
C LYS A 72 8.37 4.98 13.62
N HIS A 73 9.55 5.48 13.28
CA HIS A 73 10.29 5.06 12.09
C HIS A 73 10.94 3.70 12.34
N ILE A 74 10.55 2.68 11.58
CA ILE A 74 10.98 1.29 11.82
C ILE A 74 12.05 0.85 10.83
N TYR A 75 11.95 1.26 9.56
CA TYR A 75 12.83 0.75 8.51
C TYR A 75 13.58 1.86 7.79
N SER A 76 14.80 1.56 7.34
CA SER A 76 15.50 2.45 6.42
C SER A 76 14.75 2.60 5.09
N LEU A 77 14.96 3.73 4.41
CA LEU A 77 14.32 4.03 3.13
C LEU A 77 14.59 2.94 2.08
N ASP A 78 15.81 2.42 2.03
CA ASP A 78 16.20 1.38 1.09
C ASP A 78 15.49 0.05 1.38
N LEU A 79 15.37 -0.31 2.66
CA LEU A 79 14.67 -1.52 3.07
C LEU A 79 13.18 -1.42 2.76
N ALA A 80 12.55 -0.29 3.06
CA ALA A 80 11.15 -0.06 2.72
C ALA A 80 10.90 -0.16 1.20
N ASN A 81 11.78 0.45 0.40
CA ASN A 81 11.68 0.38 -1.06
C ASN A 81 11.84 -1.06 -1.59
N LYS A 82 12.75 -1.85 -1.01
CA LYS A 82 12.90 -3.28 -1.33
C LYS A 82 11.65 -4.09 -0.97
N LEU A 83 11.06 -3.86 0.20
CA LEU A 83 9.85 -4.55 0.65
C LEU A 83 8.64 -4.25 -0.26
N ILE A 84 8.46 -2.98 -0.66
CA ILE A 84 7.37 -2.59 -1.58
C ILE A 84 7.54 -3.26 -2.94
N LYS A 85 8.77 -3.33 -3.47
CA LYS A 85 9.06 -4.02 -4.74
C LYS A 85 8.79 -5.53 -4.62
N SER A 86 9.25 -6.16 -3.54
CA SER A 86 9.05 -7.59 -3.28
C SER A 86 7.57 -7.96 -3.15
N ASN A 87 6.80 -7.17 -2.39
CA ASN A 87 5.36 -7.40 -2.23
C ASN A 87 4.57 -7.20 -3.53
N LYS A 88 5.00 -6.30 -4.42
CA LYS A 88 4.41 -6.19 -5.76
C LYS A 88 4.64 -7.47 -6.56
N ASN A 89 5.86 -8.00 -6.55
CA ASN A 89 6.18 -9.26 -7.25
C ASN A 89 5.35 -10.44 -6.71
N LYS A 90 5.15 -10.53 -5.39
CA LYS A 90 4.21 -11.52 -4.80
C LYS A 90 2.77 -11.31 -5.26
N LYS A 91 2.25 -10.08 -5.29
CA LYS A 91 0.88 -9.80 -5.79
C LYS A 91 0.71 -10.16 -7.27
N TYR A 92 1.72 -9.91 -8.11
CA TYR A 92 1.70 -10.34 -9.52
C TYR A 92 1.67 -11.86 -9.67
N ASN A 93 2.43 -12.59 -8.85
CA ASN A 93 2.41 -14.05 -8.84
C ASN A 93 1.07 -14.60 -8.32
N ILE A 94 0.52 -14.02 -7.25
CA ILE A 94 -0.80 -14.42 -6.72
C ILE A 94 -1.91 -14.24 -7.76
N ASN A 95 -1.89 -13.18 -8.57
CA ASN A 95 -2.92 -12.96 -9.60
C ASN A 95 -2.83 -13.95 -10.77
N ASN A 96 -1.64 -14.46 -11.07
CA ASN A 96 -1.45 -15.54 -12.06
C ASN A 96 -1.87 -16.90 -11.48
N ASP A 97 -1.62 -17.14 -10.19
CA ASP A 97 -2.05 -18.33 -9.48
C ASP A 97 -3.57 -18.31 -9.18
N PHE A 98 -4.20 -17.15 -9.05
CA PHE A 98 -5.65 -17.02 -8.80
C PHE A 98 -6.49 -17.40 -10.03
N LYS A 99 -6.04 -17.06 -11.24
CA LYS A 99 -6.70 -17.51 -12.48
C LYS A 99 -6.58 -19.02 -12.70
N GLN A 100 -5.52 -19.66 -12.23
CA GLN A 100 -5.34 -21.11 -12.35
C GLN A 100 -6.02 -21.90 -11.21
N SER A 101 -6.24 -21.27 -10.04
CA SER A 101 -6.86 -21.91 -8.87
C SER A 101 -8.39 -21.79 -8.80
N ILE A 102 -9.03 -20.82 -9.47
CA ILE A 102 -10.50 -20.78 -9.64
C ILE A 102 -11.00 -22.04 -10.38
N SER A 103 -10.19 -22.60 -11.29
CA SER A 103 -10.55 -23.82 -12.00
C SER A 103 -10.31 -25.12 -11.21
N LYS A 104 -9.64 -25.09 -10.04
CA LYS A 104 -9.13 -26.33 -9.41
C LYS A 104 -9.26 -26.47 -7.89
N ASN A 105 -9.80 -25.51 -7.13
CA ASN A 105 -9.92 -25.69 -5.68
C ASN A 105 -11.35 -25.65 -5.14
N SER A 106 -11.98 -26.82 -5.20
CA SER A 106 -13.07 -27.28 -4.35
C SER A 106 -12.62 -27.36 -2.87
N ASN A 107 -12.30 -26.22 -2.26
CA ASN A 107 -12.08 -26.11 -0.80
C ASN A 107 -13.23 -25.35 -0.12
N VAL A 108 -14.46 -25.53 -0.61
CA VAL A 108 -15.67 -25.28 0.19
C VAL A 108 -15.73 -26.40 1.23
N ARG A 109 -14.88 -26.31 2.27
CA ARG A 109 -14.95 -27.20 3.43
C ARG A 109 -16.18 -26.80 4.24
N ASP A 110 -17.29 -27.47 3.93
CA ASP A 110 -18.46 -27.76 4.76
C ASP A 110 -18.84 -26.71 5.81
N ILE A 111 -19.35 -25.57 5.35
CA ILE A 111 -20.12 -24.61 6.17
C ILE A 111 -21.27 -25.33 6.91
N SER A 112 -21.82 -26.38 6.31
CA SER A 112 -22.85 -27.27 6.87
C SER A 112 -22.47 -27.90 8.22
N LYS A 113 -21.18 -28.20 8.44
CA LYS A 113 -20.70 -28.76 9.72
C LYS A 113 -20.69 -27.70 10.82
N LEU A 114 -20.32 -26.46 10.49
CA LEU A 114 -20.32 -25.33 11.43
C LEU A 114 -21.73 -24.94 11.84
N GLU A 115 -22.68 -24.93 10.90
CA GLU A 115 -24.09 -24.67 11.18
C GLU A 115 -24.71 -25.72 12.12
N ASN A 116 -24.34 -26.99 11.94
CA ASN A 116 -24.79 -28.07 12.81
C ASN A 116 -24.22 -27.97 14.24
N ILE A 117 -22.96 -27.52 14.38
CA ILE A 117 -22.37 -27.25 15.70
C ILE A 117 -23.10 -26.09 16.38
N ALA A 118 -23.35 -25.00 15.67
CA ALA A 118 -24.07 -23.85 16.21
C ALA A 118 -25.49 -24.20 16.68
N LYS A 119 -26.22 -25.01 15.91
CA LYS A 119 -27.57 -25.49 16.29
C LYS A 119 -27.54 -26.34 17.56
N LYS A 120 -26.56 -27.23 17.72
CA LYS A 120 -26.42 -28.08 18.91
C LYS A 120 -26.11 -27.25 20.16
N LEU A 121 -25.22 -26.26 20.04
CA LEU A 121 -24.87 -25.37 21.15
C LEU A 121 -26.07 -24.52 21.61
N LYS A 122 -26.85 -24.00 20.66
CA LYS A 122 -28.06 -23.24 20.99
C LYS A 122 -29.07 -24.06 21.79
N LYS A 123 -29.27 -25.33 21.38
CA LYS A 123 -30.19 -26.25 22.06
C LYS A 123 -29.77 -26.60 23.49
N LEU A 124 -28.46 -26.61 23.76
CA LEU A 124 -27.89 -26.84 25.11
C LEU A 124 -28.02 -25.62 26.03
N ALA A 125 -28.03 -24.41 25.48
CA ALA A 125 -28.19 -23.19 26.26
C ALA A 125 -29.66 -22.87 26.62
N GLU A 126 -30.61 -23.52 25.93
CA GLU A 126 -32.05 -23.36 26.14
C GLU A 126 -32.66 -24.47 27.03
N SER A 127 -31.84 -25.42 27.51
CA SER A 127 -32.20 -26.52 28.41
C SER A 127 -31.60 -26.33 29.81
#